data_AF-A0A918LRS8-F1
#
_entry.id   AF-A0A918LRS8-F1
#
_cell.length_a   1.000
_cell.length_b   1.000
_cell.length_c   1.000
_cell.angle_alpha   90.00
_cell.angle_beta   90.00
_cell.angle_gamma   90.00
#
_symmetry.space_group_name_H-M   'P 1'
#
loop_
_entity.id
_entity.type
_entity.pdbx_description
1 polymer ?
#
loop_
_entity_poly.entity_id
_entity_poly.type
_entity_poly.pdbx_seq_one_letter_code
_entity_poly.pdbx_strand_id
1 'polypeptide(L)'
;MSTRGTSLPRNPDWRDQAACLVESRDPEDFFPAGTTGIHLIQANDAKAFCRGCPVALTCASWAIQHRVSDGIYGGLTESQRRRITRRGHLTDDEITDLVKAAWGRDIRNPLVEAYLNNSVQGSSGHVWWRRRATTISVAGRVFTPAQLAFGVGHGREPDGHVKATCGQPFCVAAEHLADSTLRRRAPARATA
;
A
#
# COMPACT_ATOMS: atom_id res chain seq x y z
N MET A 1 -51.31 -12.22 -19.46
CA MET A 1 -50.39 -11.46 -20.34
C MET A 1 -49.66 -10.46 -19.47
N SER A 2 -48.42 -10.76 -19.03
CA SER A 2 -47.64 -9.86 -18.19
C SER A 2 -46.55 -9.21 -19.03
N THR A 3 -46.61 -7.88 -19.15
CA THR A 3 -45.73 -7.05 -19.94
C THR A 3 -44.31 -7.06 -19.35
N ARG A 4 -43.36 -7.58 -20.14
CA ARG A 4 -41.92 -7.40 -19.90
C ARG A 4 -41.59 -5.91 -19.99
N GLY A 5 -41.27 -5.29 -18.86
CA GLY A 5 -40.64 -3.97 -18.84
C GLY A 5 -39.24 -4.09 -19.44
N THR A 6 -39.06 -3.59 -20.65
CA THR A 6 -37.73 -3.45 -21.27
C THR A 6 -37.09 -2.21 -20.67
N SER A 7 -36.20 -2.38 -19.70
CA SER A 7 -35.38 -1.28 -19.20
C SER A 7 -34.48 -0.80 -20.33
N LEU A 8 -34.54 0.50 -20.65
CA LEU A 8 -33.61 1.14 -21.59
C LEU A 8 -32.15 0.85 -21.15
N PRO A 9 -31.22 0.63 -22.10
CA PRO A 9 -29.83 0.38 -21.76
C PRO A 9 -29.30 1.59 -20.98
N ARG A 10 -28.80 1.33 -19.76
CA ARG A 10 -28.11 2.33 -18.95
C ARG A 10 -26.90 2.81 -19.75
N ASN A 11 -26.67 4.13 -19.83
CA ASN A 11 -25.44 4.66 -20.42
C ASN A 11 -24.25 4.00 -19.68
N PRO A 12 -23.23 3.47 -20.37
CA PRO A 12 -22.18 2.69 -19.70
C PRO A 12 -21.46 3.55 -18.66
N ASP A 13 -21.41 3.06 -17.42
CA ASP A 13 -20.64 3.67 -16.33
C ASP A 13 -19.16 3.36 -16.61
N TRP A 14 -18.25 4.27 -16.27
CA TRP A 14 -16.81 4.00 -16.38
C TRP A 14 -16.40 2.74 -15.60
N ARG A 15 -17.16 2.38 -14.55
CA ARG A 15 -16.98 1.14 -13.79
C ARG A 15 -17.14 -0.12 -14.64
N ASP A 16 -17.98 -0.07 -15.68
CA ASP A 16 -18.19 -1.20 -16.60
C ASP A 16 -16.92 -1.49 -17.44
N GLN A 17 -16.00 -0.52 -17.53
CA GLN A 17 -14.70 -0.63 -18.22
C GLN A 17 -13.54 -0.90 -17.24
N ALA A 18 -13.81 -1.11 -15.95
CA ALA A 18 -12.78 -1.35 -14.96
C ALA A 18 -12.17 -2.75 -15.15
N ALA A 19 -10.85 -2.81 -15.38
CA ALA A 19 -10.13 -4.07 -15.59
C ALA A 19 -10.32 -5.07 -14.44
N CYS A 20 -10.39 -4.61 -13.18
CA CYS A 20 -10.62 -5.50 -12.04
C CYS A 20 -11.98 -6.24 -12.11
N LEU A 21 -13.00 -5.59 -12.69
CA LEU A 21 -14.30 -6.20 -12.92
C LEU A 21 -14.24 -7.14 -14.15
N VAL A 22 -13.71 -6.65 -15.27
CA VAL A 22 -13.63 -7.39 -16.54
C VAL A 22 -12.79 -8.67 -16.39
N GLU A 23 -11.69 -8.60 -15.66
CA GLU A 23 -10.79 -9.73 -15.39
C GLU A 23 -11.20 -10.56 -14.17
N SER A 24 -12.33 -10.26 -13.54
CA SER A 24 -12.87 -10.99 -12.38
C SER A 24 -11.85 -11.18 -11.25
N ARG A 25 -11.10 -10.11 -10.92
CA ARG A 25 -10.16 -10.12 -9.79
C ARG A 25 -10.92 -10.28 -8.47
N ASP A 26 -10.31 -10.97 -7.51
CA ASP A 26 -10.86 -11.08 -6.16
C ASP A 26 -10.90 -9.68 -5.52
N PRO A 27 -12.05 -9.22 -4.99
CA PRO A 27 -12.13 -7.96 -4.26
C PRO A 27 -11.07 -7.83 -3.18
N GLU A 28 -10.76 -8.91 -2.44
CA GLU A 28 -9.82 -8.90 -1.32
C GLU A 28 -8.40 -8.51 -1.74
N ASP A 29 -8.02 -8.71 -3.01
CA ASP A 29 -6.73 -8.25 -3.55
C ASP A 29 -6.53 -6.74 -3.37
N PHE A 30 -7.61 -5.96 -3.41
CA PHE A 30 -7.59 -4.51 -3.33
C PHE A 30 -7.77 -3.97 -1.91
N PHE A 31 -7.99 -4.83 -0.91
CA PHE A 31 -8.18 -4.47 0.49
C PHE A 31 -7.11 -5.11 1.39
N PRO A 32 -5.83 -4.66 1.28
CA PRO A 32 -4.78 -5.16 2.15
C PRO A 32 -5.10 -4.83 3.61
N ALA A 33 -5.09 -5.85 4.48
CA ALA A 33 -5.40 -5.69 5.91
C ALA A 33 -4.33 -4.92 6.71
N GLY A 34 -3.24 -4.52 6.06
CA GLY A 34 -2.15 -3.76 6.67
C GLY A 34 -1.31 -3.02 5.62
N THR A 35 -0.23 -2.38 6.07
CA THR A 35 0.67 -1.58 5.21
C THR A 35 2.06 -2.20 5.10
N THR A 36 2.23 -3.41 5.62
CA THR A 36 3.51 -4.02 5.92
C THR A 36 3.52 -5.50 5.50
N GLY A 37 4.70 -6.11 5.43
CA GLY A 37 4.83 -7.55 5.22
C GLY A 37 4.11 -8.05 3.96
N ILE A 38 3.21 -9.03 4.12
CA ILE A 38 2.40 -9.58 3.02
C ILE A 38 1.45 -8.55 2.42
N HIS A 39 0.88 -7.70 3.28
CA HIS A 39 -0.09 -6.70 2.86
C HIS A 39 0.56 -5.60 2.04
N LEU A 40 1.86 -5.35 2.25
CA LEU A 40 2.64 -4.48 1.38
C LEU A 40 2.84 -5.11 -0.01
N ILE A 41 3.11 -6.41 -0.09
CA ILE A 41 3.24 -7.12 -1.38
C ILE A 41 1.90 -7.05 -2.11
N GLN A 42 0.83 -7.48 -1.45
CA GLN A 42 -0.55 -7.38 -1.92
C GLN A 42 -0.88 -5.96 -2.39
N ALA A 43 -0.53 -4.95 -1.60
CA ALA A 43 -0.77 -3.56 -1.95
C ALA A 43 0.02 -3.11 -3.18
N ASN A 44 1.28 -3.54 -3.33
CA ASN A 44 2.07 -3.20 -4.51
C ASN A 44 1.54 -3.89 -5.77
N ASP A 45 1.14 -5.15 -5.67
CA ASP A 45 0.57 -5.90 -6.77
C ASP A 45 -0.76 -5.27 -7.24
N ALA A 46 -1.66 -4.97 -6.30
CA ALA A 46 -2.92 -4.30 -6.60
C ALA A 46 -2.71 -2.88 -7.17
N LYS A 47 -1.76 -2.11 -6.65
CA LYS A 47 -1.41 -0.80 -7.22
C LYS A 47 -0.87 -0.92 -8.65
N ALA A 48 -0.02 -1.90 -8.92
CA ALA A 48 0.53 -2.16 -10.25
C ALA A 48 -0.57 -2.53 -11.24
N PHE A 49 -1.47 -3.43 -10.84
CA PHE A 49 -2.66 -3.80 -11.61
C PHE A 49 -3.52 -2.56 -11.92
N CYS A 50 -3.89 -1.79 -10.90
CA CYS A 50 -4.72 -0.61 -11.09
C CYS A 50 -4.11 0.40 -12.06
N ARG A 51 -2.78 0.56 -12.13
CA ARG A 51 -2.14 1.52 -13.05
C ARG A 51 -2.23 1.12 -14.51
N GLY A 52 -2.41 -0.17 -14.80
CA GLY A 52 -2.68 -0.67 -16.15
C GLY A 52 -4.16 -0.56 -16.57
N CYS A 53 -5.07 -0.27 -15.64
CA CYS A 53 -6.50 -0.19 -15.89
C CYS A 53 -6.84 1.06 -16.75
N PRO A 54 -7.68 0.95 -17.79
CA PRO A 54 -8.01 2.09 -18.68
C PRO A 54 -8.73 3.24 -17.95
N VAL A 55 -9.42 2.92 -16.86
CA VAL A 55 -10.18 3.90 -16.05
C VAL A 55 -9.50 4.25 -14.73
N ALA A 56 -8.19 3.97 -14.60
CA ALA A 56 -7.44 4.16 -13.36
C ALA A 56 -7.51 5.59 -12.80
N LEU A 57 -7.34 6.60 -13.65
CA LEU A 57 -7.38 8.01 -13.24
C LEU A 57 -8.80 8.41 -12.79
N THR A 58 -9.82 8.02 -13.54
CA THR A 58 -11.24 8.25 -13.17
C THR A 58 -11.57 7.57 -11.84
N CYS A 59 -11.12 6.33 -11.65
CA CYS A 59 -11.28 5.59 -10.40
C CYS A 59 -10.61 6.29 -9.21
N ALA A 60 -9.36 6.74 -9.37
CA ALA A 60 -8.65 7.49 -8.33
C ALA A 60 -9.35 8.81 -7.99
N SER A 61 -9.76 9.57 -9.02
CA SER A 61 -10.43 10.85 -8.84
C SER A 61 -11.74 10.69 -8.07
N TRP A 62 -12.58 9.74 -8.52
CA TRP A 62 -13.84 9.43 -7.84
C TRP A 62 -13.61 9.05 -6.37
N ALA A 63 -12.63 8.18 -6.09
CA ALA A 63 -12.33 7.75 -4.73
C ALA A 63 -11.82 8.89 -3.83
N ILE A 64 -11.06 9.84 -4.37
CA ILE A 64 -10.57 11.03 -3.64
C ILE A 64 -11.71 11.99 -3.34
N GLN A 65 -12.57 12.29 -4.32
CA GLN A 65 -13.70 13.20 -4.17
C GLN A 65 -14.73 12.67 -3.17
N HIS A 66 -15.02 11.37 -3.22
CA HIS A 66 -15.99 10.71 -2.35
C HIS A 66 -15.38 10.27 -1.01
N ARG A 67 -14.09 10.57 -0.79
CA ARG A 67 -13.36 10.25 0.45
C ARG A 67 -13.50 8.77 0.85
N VAL A 68 -13.42 7.88 -0.14
CA VAL A 68 -13.48 6.43 0.09
C VAL A 68 -12.38 6.05 1.07
N SER A 69 -12.78 5.44 2.19
CA SER A 69 -11.90 5.14 3.32
C SER A 69 -10.89 4.07 2.95
N ASP A 70 -11.33 2.86 2.64
CA ASP A 70 -10.43 1.71 2.64
C ASP A 70 -9.94 1.31 1.24
N GLY A 71 -9.02 0.36 1.17
CA GLY A 71 -8.59 -0.29 -0.07
C GLY A 71 -7.77 0.56 -1.04
N ILE A 72 -7.49 -0.04 -2.20
CA ILE A 72 -6.68 0.51 -3.29
C ILE A 72 -7.60 0.90 -4.44
N TYR A 73 -7.56 2.17 -4.81
CA TYR A 73 -8.37 2.75 -5.88
C TYR A 73 -7.47 3.51 -6.83
N GLY A 74 -7.56 3.21 -8.13
CA GLY A 74 -6.75 3.86 -9.17
C GLY A 74 -5.25 3.91 -8.82
N GLY A 75 -4.70 2.83 -8.28
CA GLY A 75 -3.27 2.71 -7.98
C GLY A 75 -2.80 3.48 -6.74
N LEU A 76 -3.74 3.90 -5.86
CA LEU A 76 -3.47 4.60 -4.61
C LEU A 76 -4.05 3.89 -3.40
N THR A 77 -3.25 3.80 -2.33
CA THR A 77 -3.74 3.41 -1.01
C THR A 77 -4.57 4.52 -0.37
N GLU A 78 -5.35 4.18 0.65
CA GLU A 78 -6.06 5.16 1.49
C GLU A 78 -5.14 6.30 1.95
N SER A 79 -3.98 5.96 2.52
CA SER A 79 -3.04 6.95 3.06
C SER A 79 -2.53 7.92 1.97
N GLN A 80 -2.37 7.45 0.75
CA GLN A 80 -2.01 8.30 -0.39
C GLN A 80 -3.18 9.21 -0.80
N ARG A 81 -4.41 8.70 -0.84
CA ARG A 81 -5.61 9.51 -1.10
C ARG A 81 -5.82 10.58 -0.02
N ARG A 82 -5.72 10.22 1.26
CA ARG A 82 -5.82 11.15 2.41
C ARG A 82 -4.76 12.26 2.35
N ARG A 83 -3.56 12.01 1.82
CA ARG A 83 -2.53 13.06 1.59
C ARG A 83 -2.95 14.06 0.51
N ILE A 84 -3.71 13.63 -0.50
CA ILE A 84 -4.23 14.49 -1.56
C ILE A 84 -5.40 15.32 -1.02
N THR A 85 -6.39 14.69 -0.39
CA THR A 85 -7.58 15.38 0.15
C THR A 85 -7.25 16.45 1.20
N ARG A 86 -6.13 16.30 1.94
CA ARG A 86 -5.66 17.31 2.90
C ARG A 86 -5.23 18.65 2.28
N ARG A 87 -5.11 18.73 0.96
CA ARG A 87 -4.76 19.98 0.25
C ARG A 87 -5.95 20.91 0.05
N GLY A 88 -7.18 20.46 0.35
CA GLY A 88 -8.39 21.27 0.24
C GLY A 88 -9.29 20.83 -0.91
N HIS A 89 -10.05 21.79 -1.44
CA HIS A 89 -10.86 21.59 -2.64
C HIS A 89 -9.94 21.63 -3.86
N LEU A 90 -10.00 20.58 -4.69
CA LEU A 90 -9.16 20.39 -5.87
C LEU A 90 -10.08 20.16 -7.07
N THR A 91 -9.71 20.72 -8.21
CA THR A 91 -10.30 20.43 -9.51
C THR A 91 -9.90 19.04 -10.00
N ASP A 92 -10.62 18.50 -10.99
CA ASP A 92 -10.36 17.17 -11.56
C ASP A 92 -8.96 17.07 -12.18
N ASP A 93 -8.49 18.14 -12.82
CA ASP A 93 -7.15 18.23 -13.41
C ASP A 93 -6.07 18.23 -12.32
N GLU A 94 -6.25 19.02 -11.26
CA GLU A 94 -5.33 19.03 -10.11
C GLU A 94 -5.28 17.66 -9.43
N ILE A 95 -6.42 16.99 -9.24
CA ILE A 95 -6.46 15.63 -8.71
C ILE A 95 -5.67 14.70 -9.61
N THR A 96 -5.90 14.77 -10.93
CA THR A 96 -5.22 13.92 -11.92
C THR A 96 -3.70 14.09 -11.86
N ASP A 97 -3.20 15.31 -11.79
CA ASP A 97 -1.77 15.58 -11.69
C ASP A 97 -1.17 15.06 -10.38
N LEU A 98 -1.89 15.19 -9.26
CA LEU A 98 -1.46 14.67 -7.97
C LEU A 98 -1.44 13.14 -7.93
N VAL A 99 -2.40 12.49 -8.58
CA VAL A 99 -2.44 11.04 -8.75
C VAL A 99 -1.23 10.57 -9.56
N LYS A 100 -0.98 11.18 -10.73
CA LYS A 100 0.19 10.86 -11.58
C LYS A 100 1.51 11.07 -10.83
N ALA A 101 1.63 12.17 -10.09
CA ALA A 101 2.80 12.43 -9.26
C ALA A 101 2.97 11.39 -8.14
N ALA A 102 1.87 10.91 -7.54
CA ALA A 102 1.90 9.86 -6.54
C ALA A 102 2.33 8.50 -7.13
N TRP A 103 1.80 8.14 -8.30
CA TRP A 103 2.24 6.95 -9.03
C TRP A 103 3.72 7.02 -9.36
N GLY A 104 4.19 8.16 -9.90
CA GLY A 104 5.60 8.35 -10.24
C GLY A 104 6.56 8.24 -9.06
N ARG A 105 6.13 8.59 -7.84
CA ARG A 105 6.91 8.38 -6.60
C ARG A 105 6.90 6.92 -6.17
N ASP A 106 5.77 6.24 -6.32
CA ASP A 106 5.62 4.85 -5.88
C ASP A 106 6.34 3.87 -6.81
N ILE A 107 6.21 4.04 -8.13
CA ILE A 107 6.88 3.23 -9.16
C ILE A 107 8.41 3.31 -9.03
N ARG A 108 8.93 4.49 -8.71
CA ARG A 108 10.38 4.76 -8.61
C ARG A 108 10.87 4.75 -7.16
N ASN A 109 10.31 3.89 -6.31
CA ASN A 109 10.72 3.80 -4.92
C ASN A 109 11.76 2.67 -4.71
N PRO A 110 13.07 2.99 -4.70
CA PRO A 110 14.12 1.97 -4.57
C PRO A 110 14.13 1.31 -3.19
N LEU A 111 13.53 1.93 -2.16
CA LEU A 111 13.43 1.32 -0.83
C LEU A 111 12.44 0.14 -0.84
N VAL A 112 11.28 0.33 -1.49
CA VAL A 112 10.28 -0.72 -1.65
C VAL A 112 10.86 -1.86 -2.48
N GLU A 113 11.48 -1.53 -3.62
CA GLU A 113 12.12 -2.53 -4.49
C GLU A 113 13.21 -3.32 -3.73
N ALA A 114 14.10 -2.63 -3.02
CA ALA A 114 15.13 -3.27 -2.21
C ALA A 114 14.54 -4.16 -1.11
N TYR A 115 13.45 -3.74 -0.47
CA TYR A 115 12.77 -4.57 0.53
C TYR A 115 12.19 -5.84 -0.09
N LEU A 116 11.42 -5.71 -1.18
CA LEU A 116 10.77 -6.84 -1.85
C LEU A 116 11.79 -7.85 -2.39
N ASN A 117 12.85 -7.38 -3.05
CA ASN A 117 13.87 -8.25 -3.65
C ASN A 117 14.71 -9.03 -2.62
N ASN A 118 14.70 -8.62 -1.36
CA ASN A 118 15.52 -9.20 -0.30
C ASN A 118 14.70 -9.85 0.82
N SER A 119 13.38 -9.93 0.68
CA SER A 119 12.48 -10.46 1.69
C SER A 119 11.74 -11.69 1.19
N VAL A 120 11.44 -12.62 2.09
CA VAL A 120 10.60 -13.80 1.81
C VAL A 120 9.49 -13.89 2.85
N GLN A 121 8.27 -14.10 2.36
CA GLN A 121 7.09 -14.35 3.16
C GLN A 121 7.20 -15.73 3.86
N GLY A 122 7.03 -15.76 5.18
CA GLY A 122 6.84 -16.98 5.97
C GLY A 122 5.35 -17.28 6.22
N SER A 123 5.05 -18.49 6.66
CA SER A 123 3.69 -19.02 6.83
C SER A 123 2.89 -18.45 8.02
N SER A 124 3.52 -17.68 8.92
CA SER A 124 2.90 -17.18 10.16
C SER A 124 2.89 -15.66 10.28
N GLY A 125 2.82 -14.94 9.17
CA GLY A 125 2.90 -13.46 9.16
C GLY A 125 4.30 -12.92 9.42
N HIS A 126 5.33 -13.78 9.47
CA HIS A 126 6.72 -13.33 9.48
C HIS A 126 7.22 -13.08 8.06
N VAL A 127 8.16 -12.15 7.95
CA VAL A 127 8.92 -11.90 6.73
C VAL A 127 10.40 -11.98 7.08
N TRP A 128 11.16 -12.74 6.29
CA TRP A 128 12.56 -13.03 6.56
C TRP A 128 13.46 -12.32 5.56
N TRP A 129 14.52 -11.70 6.06
CA TRP A 129 15.55 -11.13 5.20
C TRP A 129 16.44 -12.25 4.63
N ARG A 130 16.55 -12.33 3.30
CA ARG A 130 17.23 -13.43 2.60
C ARG A 130 18.76 -13.37 2.67
N ARG A 131 19.32 -12.16 2.77
CA ARG A 131 20.77 -11.98 2.67
C ARG A 131 21.44 -12.17 4.02
N ARG A 132 22.64 -12.78 4.01
CA ARG A 132 23.53 -12.81 5.18
C ARG A 132 24.07 -11.44 5.57
N ALA A 133 24.07 -10.49 4.64
CA ALA A 133 24.53 -9.12 4.89
C ALA A 133 23.64 -8.42 5.93
N THR A 134 24.28 -7.82 6.92
CA THR A 134 23.62 -7.07 8.02
C THR A 134 23.26 -5.64 7.65
N THR A 135 23.67 -5.18 6.47
CA THR A 135 23.36 -3.87 5.90
C THR A 135 23.11 -3.96 4.39
N ILE A 136 22.46 -2.93 3.85
CA ILE A 136 22.21 -2.74 2.43
C ILE A 136 22.30 -1.25 2.07
N SER A 137 22.90 -0.94 0.93
CA SER A 137 22.95 0.40 0.37
C SER A 137 21.83 0.59 -0.64
N VAL A 138 20.97 1.60 -0.45
CA VAL A 138 19.87 1.94 -1.35
C VAL A 138 19.89 3.44 -1.58
N ALA A 139 19.93 3.86 -2.86
CA ALA A 139 19.99 5.27 -3.25
C ALA A 139 21.05 6.10 -2.49
N GLY A 140 22.25 5.54 -2.32
CA GLY A 140 23.38 6.20 -1.65
C GLY A 140 23.31 6.21 -0.11
N ARG A 141 22.29 5.62 0.51
CA ARG A 141 22.14 5.52 1.97
C ARG A 141 22.28 4.07 2.43
N VAL A 142 22.91 3.86 3.58
CA VAL A 142 23.08 2.53 4.19
C VAL A 142 21.99 2.30 5.23
N PHE A 143 21.36 1.14 5.16
CA PHE A 143 20.32 0.70 6.09
C PHE A 143 20.65 -0.68 6.67
N THR A 144 20.28 -0.92 7.92
CA THR A 144 20.03 -2.29 8.37
C THR A 144 18.72 -2.81 7.75
N PRO A 145 18.54 -4.15 7.61
CA PRO A 145 17.30 -4.73 7.12
C PRO A 145 16.05 -4.23 7.88
N ALA A 146 16.15 -4.13 9.21
CA ALA A 146 15.06 -3.63 10.05
C ALA A 146 14.76 -2.14 9.80
N GLN A 147 15.77 -1.29 9.61
CA GLN A 147 15.54 0.13 9.29
C GLN A 147 14.89 0.31 7.91
N LEU A 148 15.36 -0.42 6.90
CA LEU A 148 14.78 -0.38 5.56
C LEU A 148 13.31 -0.82 5.61
N ALA A 149 13.05 -1.98 6.21
CA ALA A 149 11.71 -2.54 6.33
C ALA A 149 10.76 -1.62 7.13
N PHE A 150 11.25 -1.06 8.23
CA PHE A 150 10.49 -0.07 9.00
C PHE A 150 10.11 1.14 8.14
N GLY A 151 11.09 1.70 7.41
CA GLY A 151 10.89 2.84 6.53
C GLY A 151 9.83 2.60 5.47
N VAL A 152 9.91 1.43 4.85
CA VAL A 152 8.98 0.99 3.80
C VAL A 152 7.57 0.77 4.36
N GLY A 153 7.44 0.04 5.47
CA GLY A 153 6.14 -0.33 6.03
C GLY A 153 5.41 0.82 6.74
N HIS A 154 6.13 1.64 7.51
CA HIS A 154 5.55 2.76 8.26
C HIS A 154 5.51 4.06 7.43
N GLY A 155 6.12 4.08 6.25
CA GLY A 155 6.16 5.24 5.35
C GLY A 155 6.87 6.46 5.96
N ARG A 156 7.77 6.23 6.93
CA ARG A 156 8.58 7.26 7.62
C ARG A 156 9.90 6.67 8.07
N GLU A 157 10.91 7.52 8.26
CA GLU A 157 12.17 7.08 8.87
C GLU A 157 11.98 6.66 10.34
N PRO A 158 12.74 5.66 10.83
CA PRO A 158 12.69 5.25 12.22
C PRO A 158 13.33 6.29 13.15
N ASP A 159 12.72 6.48 14.32
CA ASP A 159 13.34 7.22 15.42
C ASP A 159 14.29 6.30 16.20
N GLY A 160 15.59 6.48 16.00
CA GLY A 160 16.63 5.69 16.64
C GLY A 160 16.62 4.21 16.22
N HIS A 161 16.84 3.30 17.18
CA HIS A 161 16.99 1.87 16.89
C HIS A 161 15.66 1.18 16.63
N VAL A 162 15.60 0.45 15.51
CA VAL A 162 14.52 -0.47 15.16
C VAL A 162 14.82 -1.85 15.71
N LYS A 163 13.82 -2.47 16.35
CA LYS A 163 13.90 -3.85 16.83
C LYS A 163 12.65 -4.62 16.43
N ALA A 164 12.82 -5.91 16.18
CA ALA A 164 11.71 -6.84 16.09
C ALA A 164 11.10 -7.07 17.48
N THR A 165 9.78 -6.99 17.59
CA THR A 165 9.01 -7.19 18.83
C THR A 165 8.37 -8.58 18.91
N CYS A 166 8.41 -9.35 17.82
CA CYS A 166 7.86 -10.70 17.74
C CYS A 166 8.74 -11.79 18.37
N GLY A 167 9.97 -11.46 18.80
CA GLY A 167 10.94 -12.42 19.35
C GLY A 167 11.59 -13.35 18.33
N GLN A 168 11.17 -13.31 17.07
CA GLN A 168 11.76 -14.12 16.00
C GLN A 168 13.02 -13.46 15.41
N PRO A 169 14.14 -14.19 15.29
CA PRO A 169 15.39 -13.64 14.78
C PRO A 169 15.28 -13.33 13.29
N PHE A 170 15.77 -12.17 12.85
CA PHE A 170 15.78 -11.74 11.44
C PHE A 170 14.39 -11.48 10.82
N CYS A 171 13.33 -11.40 11.62
CA CYS A 171 12.04 -10.95 11.13
C CYS A 171 12.10 -9.46 10.76
N VAL A 172 11.70 -9.15 9.53
CA VAL A 172 11.62 -7.79 8.96
C VAL A 172 10.19 -7.41 8.58
N ALA A 173 9.19 -8.15 9.04
CA ALA A 173 7.79 -7.76 8.89
C ALA A 173 7.54 -6.45 9.67
N ALA A 174 7.16 -5.38 9.00
CA ALA A 174 7.16 -4.05 9.64
C ALA A 174 6.11 -3.88 10.75
N GLU A 175 5.06 -4.70 10.79
CA GLU A 175 4.11 -4.84 11.91
C GLU A 175 4.79 -5.37 13.18
N HIS A 176 5.88 -6.13 13.02
CA HIS A 176 6.71 -6.63 14.10
C HIS A 176 7.90 -5.73 14.38
N LEU A 177 8.05 -4.58 13.71
CA LEU A 177 9.16 -3.67 13.91
C LEU A 177 8.72 -2.44 14.69
N ALA A 178 9.46 -2.12 15.75
CA ALA A 178 9.25 -0.92 16.53
C ALA A 178 10.55 -0.11 16.67
N ASP A 179 10.45 1.18 16.36
CA ASP A 179 11.51 2.15 16.64
C ASP A 179 11.47 2.59 18.11
N SER A 180 12.30 3.56 18.49
CA SER A 180 12.39 4.01 19.88
C SER A 180 11.10 4.67 20.36
N THR A 181 10.45 5.47 19.52
CA THR A 181 9.18 6.11 19.86
C THR A 181 8.06 5.09 20.05
N LEU A 182 7.90 4.12 19.15
CA LEU A 182 6.87 3.10 19.27
C LEU A 182 7.08 2.23 20.52
N ARG A 183 8.33 1.87 20.83
CA ARG A 183 8.64 1.10 22.05
C ARG A 183 8.36 1.88 23.33
N ARG A 184 8.57 3.20 23.35
CA ARG A 184 8.22 4.05 24.51
C ARG A 184 6.72 4.21 24.71
N ARG A 185 5.93 4.11 23.63
CA ARG A 185 4.47 4.26 23.66
C ARG A 185 3.72 2.95 23.87
N ALA A 186 4.39 1.81 23.70
CA ALA A 186 3.78 0.51 23.94
C ALA A 186 3.42 0.37 25.43
N PRO A 187 2.19 -0.05 25.78
CA PRO A 187 1.85 -0.32 27.17
C PRO A 187 2.81 -1.37 27.75
N ALA A 188 3.21 -1.20 29.01
CA ALA A 188 4.03 -2.19 29.70
C ALA A 188 3.35 -3.55 29.58
N ARG A 189 4.09 -4.54 29.08
CA ARG A 189 3.59 -5.92 28.91
C ARG A 189 3.03 -6.37 30.25
N ALA A 190 1.73 -6.66 30.33
CA ALA A 190 1.14 -7.26 31.52
C ALA A 190 1.87 -8.58 31.76
N THR A 191 2.65 -8.64 32.83
CA THR A 191 3.20 -9.88 33.36
C THR A 191 2.03 -10.75 33.79
N ALA A 192 1.79 -11.83 33.06
CA ALA A 192 1.01 -12.96 33.55
C ALA A 192 1.86 -13.80 34.50
#